data_AF-A0A0G1B9J5-F1
#
_entry.id   AF-A0A0G1B9J5-F1
#
_cell.length_a   1.000
_cell.length_b   1.000
_cell.length_c   1.000
_cell.angle_alpha   90.00
_cell.angle_beta   90.00
_cell.angle_gamma   90.00
#
_symmetry.space_group_name_H-M   'P 1'
#
loop_
_entity.id
_entity.type
_entity.pdbx_description
1 polymer ?
#
loop_
_entity_poly.entity_id
_entity_poly.type
_entity_poly.pdbx_seq_one_letter_code
_entity_poly.pdbx_strand_id
1 'polypeptide(L)'
;TSQGFQEHILNLATHTKNPIQLSNLPNTIFNFKEKINARVYHPSPTRCFLVHNIEGKWLYWGKLLMIEQTIKRTSTDKHETSGIYEIIEIYEPTYQIQITNHESPNGLSYFQ
;
A
#
# COMPACT_ATOMS: atom_id res chain seq x y z
N THR A 1 11.32 -3.97 -5.09
CA THR A 1 10.04 -4.41 -4.51
C THR A 1 10.15 -5.87 -4.10
N SER A 2 10.10 -6.16 -2.80
CA SER A 2 10.37 -7.53 -2.31
C SER A 2 9.85 -7.83 -0.90
N GLN A 3 9.12 -6.91 -0.27
CA GLN A 3 8.65 -7.06 1.12
C GLN A 3 7.11 -6.97 1.21
N GLY A 4 6.40 -7.85 0.49
CA GLY A 4 4.95 -8.02 0.62
C GLY A 4 4.04 -7.11 -0.20
N PHE A 5 4.58 -6.28 -1.09
CA PHE A 5 3.75 -5.54 -2.06
C PHE A 5 3.40 -6.47 -3.23
N GLN A 6 2.11 -6.61 -3.54
CA GLN A 6 1.59 -7.59 -4.50
C GLN A 6 1.66 -7.05 -5.93
N GLU A 7 2.86 -6.86 -6.48
CA GLU A 7 3.04 -6.25 -7.82
C GLU A 7 2.34 -7.01 -8.95
N HIS A 8 2.22 -8.34 -8.82
CA HIS A 8 1.51 -9.16 -9.80
C HIS A 8 0.00 -8.88 -9.83
N ILE A 9 -0.55 -8.31 -8.76
CA ILE A 9 -1.94 -7.86 -8.65
C ILE A 9 -2.01 -6.36 -8.95
N LEU A 10 -1.23 -5.56 -8.22
CA LEU A 10 -1.21 -4.10 -8.27
C LEU A 10 -0.18 -3.63 -9.31
N ASN A 11 -0.48 -3.88 -10.58
CA ASN A 11 0.33 -3.46 -11.72
C ASN A 11 -0.31 -2.28 -12.45
N LEU A 12 0.42 -1.16 -12.55
CA LEU A 12 -0.16 0.08 -13.07
C LEU A 12 -0.51 -0.02 -14.56
N ALA A 13 0.31 -0.71 -15.35
CA ALA A 13 0.09 -0.84 -16.79
C ALA A 13 -1.15 -1.70 -17.11
N THR A 14 -1.40 -2.76 -16.33
CA THR A 14 -2.62 -3.56 -16.47
C THR A 14 -3.84 -2.81 -15.92
N HIS A 15 -3.73 -2.20 -14.74
CA HIS A 15 -4.81 -1.45 -14.10
C HIS A 15 -5.30 -0.29 -14.97
N THR A 16 -4.40 0.40 -15.68
CA THR A 16 -4.77 1.48 -16.61
C THR A 16 -5.60 1.00 -17.79
N LYS A 17 -5.37 -0.22 -18.28
CA LYS A 17 -6.06 -0.80 -19.44
C LYS A 17 -7.32 -1.59 -19.05
N ASN A 18 -7.24 -2.28 -17.93
CA ASN A 18 -8.29 -3.13 -17.37
C ASN A 18 -8.33 -2.90 -15.85
N PRO A 19 -9.14 -1.95 -15.39
CA PRO A 19 -9.21 -1.58 -13.98
C PRO A 19 -9.44 -2.79 -13.08
N ILE A 20 -8.64 -2.85 -12.02
CA ILE A 20 -8.70 -3.92 -11.04
C ILE A 20 -9.96 -3.71 -10.22
N GLN A 21 -10.90 -4.65 -10.33
CA GLN A 21 -12.07 -4.68 -9.48
C GLN A 21 -11.77 -5.46 -8.21
N LEU A 22 -12.14 -4.89 -7.06
CA LEU A 22 -11.92 -5.52 -5.76
C LEU A 22 -12.56 -6.92 -5.69
N SER A 23 -13.71 -7.11 -6.34
CA SER A 23 -14.41 -8.39 -6.45
C SER A 23 -13.60 -9.51 -7.12
N ASN A 24 -12.57 -9.13 -7.89
CA ASN A 24 -11.76 -10.06 -8.66
C ASN A 24 -10.45 -10.41 -7.95
N LEU A 25 -10.20 -9.90 -6.74
CA LEU A 25 -9.01 -10.22 -5.97
C LEU A 25 -9.24 -11.53 -5.19
N PRO A 26 -8.56 -12.64 -5.56
CA PRO A 26 -8.64 -13.86 -4.78
C PRO A 26 -7.94 -13.63 -3.43
N ASN A 27 -8.71 -13.74 -2.34
CA ASN A 27 -8.32 -13.41 -0.96
C ASN A 27 -8.05 -11.91 -0.75
N THR A 28 -8.87 -11.26 0.09
CA THR A 28 -8.72 -9.84 0.44
C THR A 28 -7.63 -9.61 1.49
N ILE A 29 -7.15 -10.68 2.14
CA ILE A 29 -6.13 -10.64 3.19
C ILE A 29 -4.73 -10.83 2.61
N PHE A 30 -3.87 -9.86 2.88
CA PHE A 30 -2.48 -9.81 2.45
C PHE A 30 -1.55 -9.62 3.64
N ASN A 31 -0.27 -9.88 3.44
CA ASN A 31 0.73 -9.66 4.47
C ASN A 31 2.01 -9.01 3.91
N PHE A 32 2.66 -8.22 4.74
CA PHE A 32 4.03 -7.76 4.54
C PHE A 32 4.91 -8.16 5.72
N LYS A 33 6.19 -8.29 5.47
CA LYS A 33 7.17 -8.73 6.47
C LYS A 33 8.40 -7.83 6.45
N GLU A 34 8.95 -7.60 7.65
CA GLU A 34 10.29 -7.07 7.86
C GLU A 34 10.56 -5.72 7.16
N LYS A 35 9.54 -4.85 7.12
CA LYS A 35 9.71 -3.48 6.65
C LYS A 35 10.65 -2.75 7.59
N ILE A 36 11.69 -2.12 7.05
CA ILE A 36 12.65 -1.34 7.83
C ILE A 36 11.92 -0.21 8.56
N ASN A 37 12.35 0.00 9.81
CA ASN A 37 11.87 0.95 10.81
C ASN A 37 10.55 0.54 11.48
N ALA A 38 10.32 1.13 12.65
CA ALA A 38 9.03 1.06 13.32
C ALA A 38 8.01 1.89 12.52
N ARG A 39 6.92 1.25 12.13
CA ARG A 39 5.80 1.87 11.43
C ARG A 39 4.54 1.58 12.21
N VAL A 40 3.78 2.62 12.52
CA VAL A 40 2.52 2.50 13.25
C VAL A 40 1.38 2.70 12.26
N TYR A 41 0.63 1.64 12.04
CA TYR A 41 -0.62 1.67 11.30
C TYR A 41 -1.78 1.74 12.27
N HIS A 42 -2.85 2.44 11.89
CA HIS A 42 -4.07 2.42 12.70
C HIS A 42 -4.77 1.06 12.51
N PRO A 43 -5.08 0.33 13.60
CA PRO A 43 -5.76 -0.94 13.50
C PRO A 43 -7.21 -0.77 13.03
N SER A 44 -7.75 -1.84 12.43
CA SER A 44 -9.18 -1.96 12.12
C SER A 44 -10.04 -1.58 13.33
N PRO A 45 -11.13 -0.80 13.16
CA PRO A 45 -11.81 -0.45 11.90
C PRO A 45 -11.28 0.81 11.19
N THR A 46 -10.16 1.38 11.64
CA THR A 46 -9.61 2.60 11.01
C THR A 46 -8.97 2.26 9.68
N ARG A 47 -9.33 3.01 8.63
CA ARG A 47 -8.80 2.83 7.28
C ARG A 47 -7.42 3.46 7.16
N CYS A 48 -6.50 2.75 6.53
CA CYS A 48 -5.22 3.29 6.08
C CYS A 48 -5.19 3.38 4.55
N PHE A 49 -4.30 4.20 4.00
CA PHE A 49 -4.07 4.22 2.56
C PHE A 49 -3.21 3.04 2.12
N LEU A 50 -3.60 2.42 1.00
CA LEU A 50 -2.77 1.48 0.27
C LEU A 50 -1.89 2.28 -0.69
N VAL A 51 -0.60 2.40 -0.36
CA VAL A 51 0.36 3.21 -1.13
C VAL A 51 1.59 2.41 -1.54
N HIS A 52 2.14 2.74 -2.70
CA HIS A 52 3.37 2.17 -3.24
C HIS A 52 4.41 3.29 -3.41
N ASN A 53 5.60 3.11 -2.82
CA ASN A 53 6.76 3.92 -3.14
C ASN A 53 7.54 3.26 -4.30
N ILE A 54 7.58 3.92 -5.45
CA ILE A 54 8.32 3.49 -6.64
C ILE A 54 9.43 4.52 -6.86
N GLU A 55 10.67 4.12 -6.55
CA GLU A 55 11.86 4.97 -6.76
C GLU A 55 11.75 6.36 -6.10
N GLY A 56 11.18 6.43 -4.90
CA GLY A 56 10.98 7.70 -4.18
C GLY A 56 9.70 8.44 -4.51
N LYS A 57 8.96 8.01 -5.55
CA LYS A 57 7.64 8.54 -5.90
C LYS A 57 6.52 7.73 -5.26
N TRP A 58 5.43 8.39 -4.89
CA TRP A 58 4.26 7.78 -4.26
C TRP A 58 3.15 7.55 -5.28
N LEU A 59 2.55 6.36 -5.22
CA LEU A 59 1.37 5.97 -5.98
C LEU A 59 0.32 5.44 -5.03
N TYR A 60 -0.87 6.05 -5.04
CA TYR A 60 -1.98 5.68 -4.17
C TYR A 60 -2.85 4.66 -4.90
N TRP A 61 -3.07 3.49 -4.32
CA TRP A 61 -3.84 2.41 -4.95
C TRP A 61 -5.27 2.33 -4.42
N GLY A 62 -5.51 2.75 -3.18
CA GLY A 62 -6.79 2.54 -2.54
C GLY A 62 -6.73 2.63 -1.02
N LYS A 63 -7.56 1.83 -0.37
CA LYS A 63 -7.67 1.78 1.10
C LYS A 63 -7.56 0.36 1.60
N LEU A 64 -7.05 0.24 2.82
CA LEU A 64 -6.91 -1.03 3.53
C LEU A 64 -7.35 -0.90 4.99
N LEU A 65 -7.66 -2.04 5.61
CA LEU A 65 -7.77 -2.21 7.05
C LEU A 65 -6.55 -2.98 7.54
N MET A 66 -5.86 -2.46 8.55
CA MET A 66 -4.79 -3.22 9.20
C MET A 66 -5.41 -4.20 10.20
N ILE A 67 -5.24 -5.50 9.96
CA ILE A 67 -5.75 -6.56 10.82
C ILE A 67 -4.77 -6.81 11.97
N GLU A 68 -3.49 -6.94 11.63
CA GLU A 68 -2.42 -7.20 12.58
C GLU A 68 -1.17 -6.41 12.19
N GLN A 69 -0.44 -5.92 13.18
CA GLN A 69 0.93 -5.44 12.98
C GLN A 69 1.80 -5.88 14.15
N THR A 70 3.06 -6.19 13.86
CA THR A 70 4.09 -6.47 14.85
C THR A 70 5.28 -5.56 14.58
N ILE A 71 5.67 -4.78 15.58
CA ILE A 71 6.91 -4.00 15.58
C ILE A 71 7.91 -4.73 16.47
N LYS A 72 9.02 -5.16 15.90
CA LYS A 72 10.09 -5.86 16.61
C LYS A 72 11.37 -5.03 16.58
N ARG A 73 12.04 -4.91 17.72
CA ARG A 73 13.42 -4.41 17.78
C ARG A 73 14.38 -5.51 17.32
N THR A 74 15.18 -5.25 16.30
CA THR A 74 16.15 -6.22 15.75
C THR A 74 17.59 -5.95 16.16
N SER A 75 17.92 -4.71 16.53
CA SER A 75 19.15 -4.36 17.23
C SER A 75 18.94 -3.10 18.07
N THR A 76 19.99 -2.56 18.70
CA THR A 76 19.89 -1.40 19.59
C THR A 76 19.07 -0.25 19.00
N ASP A 77 19.25 0.07 17.72
CA ASP A 77 18.56 1.20 17.08
C ASP A 77 17.71 0.79 15.87
N LYS A 78 17.57 -0.51 15.61
CA LYS A 78 16.84 -1.01 14.45
C LYS A 78 15.54 -1.67 14.86
N HIS A 79 14.50 -1.35 14.11
CA HIS A 79 13.18 -1.94 14.22
C HIS A 79 12.74 -2.43 12.86
N GLU A 80 11.90 -3.45 12.88
CA GLU A 80 11.21 -3.97 11.71
C GLU A 80 9.73 -4.08 12.01
N THR A 81 8.93 -3.85 10.97
CA THR A 81 7.47 -3.94 11.04
C THR A 81 6.97 -5.00 10.06
N SER A 82 6.13 -5.90 10.56
CA SER A 82 5.38 -6.87 9.77
C SER A 82 3.88 -6.65 10.02
N GLY A 83 3.04 -7.07 9.09
CA GLY A 83 1.60 -6.92 9.29
C GLY A 83 0.76 -7.69 8.30
N ILE A 84 -0.52 -7.83 8.65
CA ILE A 84 -1.58 -8.47 7.89
C ILE A 84 -2.65 -7.42 7.68
N TYR A 85 -3.11 -7.27 6.45
CA TYR A 85 -4.08 -6.25 6.08
C TYR A 85 -5.11 -6.77 5.08
N GLU A 86 -6.27 -6.14 5.08
CA GLU A 86 -7.32 -6.37 4.10
C GLU A 86 -7.41 -5.17 3.15
N ILE A 87 -7.40 -5.41 1.83
CA ILE A 87 -7.75 -4.35 0.87
C ILE A 87 -9.27 -4.22 0.83
N ILE A 88 -9.78 -3.00 1.03
CA ILE A 88 -11.22 -2.72 1.05
C ILE A 88 -11.67 -1.81 -0.10
N GLU A 89 -10.72 -1.21 -0.82
CA GLU A 89 -11.01 -0.35 -1.97
C GLU A 89 -9.78 -0.30 -2.87
N ILE A 90 -10.00 -0.38 -4.17
CA ILE A 90 -9.03 -0.04 -5.21
C ILE A 90 -9.60 1.13 -6.00
N TYR A 91 -8.81 2.18 -6.18
CA TYR A 91 -9.22 3.37 -6.91
C TYR A 91 -9.24 3.09 -8.41
N GLU A 92 -10.27 3.59 -9.11
CA GLU A 92 -10.28 3.62 -10.57
C GLU A 92 -9.16 4.53 -11.12
N PRO A 93 -8.58 4.24 -12.30
CA PRO A 93 -7.37 4.91 -12.78
C PRO A 93 -7.44 6.45 -12.79
N THR A 94 -8.56 7.02 -13.23
CA THR A 94 -8.76 8.48 -13.26
C THR A 94 -8.68 9.09 -11.86
N TYR A 95 -9.33 8.45 -10.88
CA TYR A 95 -9.29 8.92 -9.50
C TYR A 95 -7.92 8.65 -8.86
N GLN A 96 -7.28 7.54 -9.22
CA GLN A 96 -5.93 7.19 -8.80
C GLN A 96 -4.92 8.31 -9.12
N ILE A 97 -5.00 8.87 -10.33
CA ILE A 97 -4.16 10.00 -10.75
C ILE A 97 -4.45 11.24 -9.90
N GLN A 98 -5.73 11.58 -9.73
CA GLN A 98 -6.15 12.76 -8.97
C GLN A 98 -5.67 12.69 -7.52
N ILE A 99 -5.96 11.59 -6.83
CA ILE A 99 -5.61 11.44 -5.42
C ILE A 99 -4.09 11.31 -5.23
N THR A 100 -3.38 10.64 -6.13
CA THR A 100 -1.92 10.57 -6.06
C THR A 100 -1.30 11.96 -6.20
N ASN A 101 -1.79 12.80 -7.10
CA ASN A 101 -1.32 14.18 -7.24
C ASN A 101 -1.70 15.08 -6.05
N HIS A 102 -2.83 14.81 -5.40
CA HIS A 102 -3.32 15.61 -4.28
C HIS A 102 -2.64 15.27 -2.95
N GLU A 103 -2.47 13.98 -2.66
CA GLU A 103 -2.01 13.48 -1.35
C GLU A 103 -0.49 13.30 -1.28
N SER A 104 0.18 13.12 -2.41
CA SER A 104 1.64 12.99 -2.41
C SER A 104 2.29 14.32 -2.04
N PRO A 105 3.42 14.31 -1.30
CA PRO A 105 4.19 15.52 -1.09
C PRO A 105 4.62 16.16 -2.42
N ASN A 106 4.80 17.48 -2.42
CA ASN A 106 5.19 18.24 -3.59
C ASN A 106 6.40 17.61 -4.29
N GLY A 107 6.27 17.31 -5.59
CA GLY A 107 7.31 16.70 -6.41
C GLY A 107 7.51 15.19 -6.22
N LEU A 108 6.77 14.55 -5.31
CA LEU A 108 6.84 13.12 -5.05
C LEU A 108 5.65 12.32 -5.57
N SER A 109 4.70 12.94 -6.28
CA SER A 109 3.68 12.18 -7.02
C SER A 109 4.33 11.33 -8.11
N TYR A 110 3.90 10.07 -8.25
CA TYR A 110 4.31 9.19 -9.34
C TYR A 110 3.94 9.73 -10.74
N PHE A 111 2.91 10.59 -10.83
CA PHE A 111 2.45 11.17 -12.09
C PHE A 111 3.09 12.53 -12.41
N GLN A 112 4.11 12.94 -11.66
CA GLN A 112 4.85 14.21 -11.83
C GLN A 112 6.35 13.98 -12.04
#